data_AF-A0A6B3FC25-F1
#
_entry.id   AF-A0A6B3FC25-F1
#
_cell.length_a   1.000
_cell.length_b   1.000
_cell.length_c   1.000
_cell.angle_alpha   90.00
_cell.angle_beta   90.00
_cell.angle_gamma   90.00
#
_symmetry.space_group_name_H-M   'P 1'
#
loop_
_entity.id
_entity.type
_entity.pdbx_description
1 polymer ?
#
loop_
_entity_poly.entity_id
_entity_poly.type
_entity_poly.pdbx_seq_one_letter_code
_entity_poly.pdbx_strand_id
1 'polypeptide(L)'
;YADLPVASPQAFGDQTDVPESGDWWDAAYLLMWGSNVPVTRTPDAHWMAEARYRGQKVVVVAPDYADNAKFADEWLHPHPGTDAALALAMGHVLLKEFFVDRSTPFFVDYVTQFTDLPFLVTLTQRDGAYVPGKFLRASDLQEDVEGAEWKTVV
;
A
#
# COMPACT_ATOMS: atom_id res chain seq x y z
N TYR A 1 -3.24 16.38 17.29
CA TYR A 1 -2.93 14.95 17.34
C TYR A 1 -3.20 14.41 15.94
N ALA A 2 -2.19 13.85 15.26
CA ALA A 2 -2.25 13.54 13.83
C ALA A 2 -1.96 12.05 13.55
N ASP A 3 -2.21 11.20 14.55
CA ASP A 3 -1.86 9.78 14.52
C ASP A 3 -2.82 8.95 13.67
N LEU A 4 -4.01 9.47 13.35
CA LEU A 4 -4.98 8.78 12.48
C LEU A 4 -4.51 8.82 11.02
N PRO A 5 -4.16 7.68 10.40
CA PRO A 5 -3.88 7.63 8.97
C PRO A 5 -5.22 7.66 8.22
N VAL A 6 -5.61 8.82 7.69
CA VAL A 6 -6.89 8.99 6.96
C VAL A 6 -7.05 7.99 5.81
N ALA A 7 -5.94 7.48 5.26
CA ALA A 7 -5.93 6.45 4.24
C ALA A 7 -6.50 5.09 4.71
N SER A 8 -6.36 4.72 6.00
CA SER A 8 -6.87 3.41 6.49
C SER A 8 -8.40 3.33 6.42
N PRO A 9 -9.18 4.30 6.95
CA PRO A 9 -10.62 4.31 6.75
C PRO A 9 -11.04 4.42 5.28
N GLN A 10 -10.25 5.11 4.44
CA GLN A 10 -10.55 5.25 3.01
C GLN A 10 -10.36 3.94 2.24
N ALA A 11 -9.30 3.18 2.53
CA ALA A 11 -8.95 1.96 1.80
C ALA A 11 -9.64 0.72 2.37
N PHE A 12 -9.75 0.63 3.70
CA PHE A 12 -10.17 -0.60 4.39
C PHE A 12 -11.44 -0.44 5.22
N GLY A 13 -11.94 0.80 5.39
CA GLY A 13 -13.10 1.05 6.27
C GLY A 13 -12.79 0.88 7.76
N ASP A 14 -11.53 0.69 8.14
CA ASP A 14 -11.09 0.51 9.52
C ASP A 14 -10.25 1.70 10.02
N GLN A 15 -10.31 1.97 11.33
CA GLN A 15 -9.57 3.07 11.94
C GLN A 15 -8.05 2.88 11.77
N THR A 16 -7.52 1.76 12.26
CA THR A 16 -6.11 1.34 12.18
C THR A 16 -6.02 -0.06 12.82
N ASP A 17 -5.81 -1.09 12.00
CA ASP A 17 -5.39 -2.41 12.43
C ASP A 17 -4.02 -2.71 11.79
N VAL A 18 -3.07 -3.20 12.59
CA VAL A 18 -1.67 -3.37 12.19
C VAL A 18 -1.10 -4.66 12.79
N PRO A 19 -0.17 -5.33 12.08
CA PRO A 19 0.48 -6.52 12.62
C PRO A 19 1.28 -6.19 13.89
N GLU A 20 1.40 -7.17 14.78
CA GLU A 20 2.24 -7.07 15.97
C GLU A 20 3.74 -7.02 15.59
N SER A 21 4.58 -6.57 16.53
CA SER A 21 6.03 -6.47 16.29
C SER A 21 6.70 -7.82 16.08
N GLY A 22 6.16 -8.90 16.66
CA GLY A 22 6.62 -10.26 16.43
C GLY A 22 6.54 -10.69 14.97
N ASP A 23 5.55 -10.20 14.22
CA ASP A 23 5.36 -10.53 12.80
C ASP A 23 6.49 -9.95 11.91
N TRP A 24 7.25 -8.96 12.40
CA TRP A 24 8.41 -8.43 11.67
C TRP A 24 9.49 -9.49 11.47
N TRP A 25 9.55 -10.51 12.34
CA TRP A 25 10.46 -11.64 12.22
C TRP A 25 10.17 -12.54 11.01
N ASP A 26 8.93 -12.58 10.54
CA ASP A 26 8.49 -13.46 9.47
C ASP A 26 8.64 -12.85 8.07
N ALA A 27 8.85 -11.53 7.99
CA ALA A 27 9.13 -10.86 6.72
C ALA A 27 10.54 -11.18 6.20
N ALA A 28 10.67 -11.43 4.88
CA ALA A 28 11.97 -11.54 4.21
C ALA A 28 12.54 -10.17 3.79
N TYR A 29 11.70 -9.14 3.72
CA TYR A 29 12.05 -7.79 3.29
C TYR A 29 11.29 -6.77 4.14
N LEU A 30 12.00 -5.87 4.80
CA LEU A 30 11.44 -4.85 5.69
C LEU A 30 11.81 -3.44 5.20
N LEU A 31 10.80 -2.62 4.90
CA LEU A 31 10.96 -1.23 4.52
C LEU A 31 10.52 -0.32 5.67
N MET A 32 11.47 0.28 6.37
CA MET A 32 11.21 1.24 7.42
C MET A 32 11.11 2.64 6.84
N TRP A 33 9.88 3.06 6.53
CA TRP A 33 9.60 4.33 5.87
C TRP A 33 9.08 5.36 6.88
N GLY A 34 9.83 6.44 7.12
CA GLY A 34 9.42 7.52 8.02
C GLY A 34 9.23 7.10 9.49
N SER A 35 9.73 5.93 9.88
CA SER A 35 9.56 5.36 11.22
C SER A 35 10.91 5.08 11.87
N ASN A 36 11.24 5.85 12.91
CA ASN A 36 12.48 5.70 13.67
C ASN A 36 12.34 4.67 14.81
N VAL A 37 12.18 3.40 14.44
CA VAL A 37 11.87 2.26 15.32
C VAL A 37 12.73 2.19 16.60
N PRO A 38 14.07 2.32 16.56
CA PRO A 38 14.90 2.25 17.78
C PRO A 38 14.57 3.31 18.83
N VAL A 39 14.05 4.46 18.40
CA VAL A 39 13.73 5.60 19.29
C VAL A 39 12.26 5.60 19.69
N THR A 40 11.36 5.34 18.75
CA THR A 40 9.90 5.46 19.00
C THR A 40 9.24 4.15 19.40
N ARG A 41 9.94 3.01 19.21
CA ARG A 41 9.49 1.65 19.55
C ARG A 41 10.64 0.83 20.14
N THR A 42 11.42 1.45 21.03
CA THR A 42 12.58 0.81 21.67
C THR A 42 12.33 -0.61 22.21
N PRO A 43 11.18 -0.92 22.85
CA PRO A 43 10.89 -2.27 23.34
C PRO A 43 10.78 -3.32 22.22
N ASP A 44 10.34 -2.92 21.03
CA ASP A 44 10.10 -3.82 19.88
C ASP A 44 11.29 -3.87 18.90
N ALA A 45 12.24 -2.94 19.01
CA ALA A 45 13.31 -2.76 18.03
C ALA A 45 14.21 -4.00 17.85
N HIS A 46 14.24 -4.90 18.85
CA HIS A 46 15.00 -6.14 18.76
C HIS A 46 14.49 -7.04 17.62
N TRP A 47 13.18 -7.09 17.35
CA TRP A 47 12.63 -7.92 16.26
C TRP A 47 13.22 -7.56 14.91
N MET A 48 13.34 -6.26 14.63
CA MET A 48 13.97 -5.75 13.42
C MET A 48 15.47 -6.08 13.35
N ALA A 49 16.19 -5.91 14.46
CA ALA A 49 17.63 -6.21 14.49
C ALA A 49 17.91 -7.71 14.37
N GLU A 50 17.09 -8.54 15.00
CA GLU A 50 17.23 -9.99 15.03
C GLU A 50 16.86 -10.62 13.68
N ALA A 51 15.80 -10.15 13.03
CA ALA A 51 15.35 -10.66 11.73
C ALA A 51 16.43 -10.55 10.64
N ARG A 52 17.31 -9.55 10.74
CA ARG A 52 18.47 -9.40 9.85
C ARG A 52 19.44 -10.58 9.93
N TYR A 53 19.64 -11.17 11.11
CA TYR A 53 20.51 -12.35 11.25
C TYR A 53 19.93 -13.60 10.55
N ARG A 54 18.62 -13.60 10.25
CA ARG A 54 17.95 -14.63 9.45
C ARG A 54 18.04 -14.36 7.93
N GLY A 55 18.64 -13.23 7.53
CA GLY A 55 18.80 -12.83 6.12
C GLY A 55 17.69 -11.91 5.61
N GLN A 56 16.87 -11.33 6.48
CA GLN A 56 15.93 -10.27 6.09
C GLN A 56 16.70 -9.06 5.56
N LYS A 57 16.32 -8.56 4.38
CA LYS A 57 16.82 -7.27 3.88
C LYS A 57 16.04 -6.12 4.52
N VAL A 58 16.74 -5.15 5.06
CA VAL A 58 16.18 -3.97 5.71
C VAL A 58 16.57 -2.72 4.94
N VAL A 59 15.57 -1.92 4.57
CA VAL A 59 15.76 -0.63 3.89
C VAL A 59 15.14 0.48 4.72
N VAL A 60 15.84 1.61 4.88
CA VAL A 60 15.32 2.81 5.52
C VAL A 60 15.02 3.88 4.48
N VAL A 61 13.83 4.47 4.57
CA VAL A 61 13.47 5.68 3.83
C VAL A 61 13.25 6.80 4.84
N ALA A 62 14.21 7.72 4.88
CA ALA A 62 14.19 8.87 5.78
C ALA A 62 15.03 10.01 5.18
N PRO A 63 14.59 11.28 5.25
CA PRO A 63 15.34 12.40 4.69
C PRO A 63 16.69 12.64 5.39
N ASP A 64 16.78 12.31 6.66
CA ASP A 64 17.97 12.41 7.51
C ASP A 64 18.55 11.03 7.84
N TYR A 65 19.81 11.01 8.29
CA TYR A 65 20.46 9.79 8.76
C TYR A 65 19.98 9.44 10.18
N ALA A 66 18.72 9.00 10.26
CA ALA A 66 18.05 8.66 11.51
C ALA A 66 18.69 7.44 12.21
N ASP A 67 18.40 7.25 13.49
CA ASP A 67 19.00 6.19 14.32
C ASP A 67 18.79 4.77 13.78
N ASN A 68 17.73 4.54 13.03
CA ASN A 68 17.44 3.27 12.37
C ASN A 68 18.30 3.02 11.12
N ALA A 69 18.79 4.08 10.45
CA ALA A 69 19.56 3.97 9.21
C ALA A 69 20.87 3.20 9.41
N LYS A 70 21.51 3.34 10.58
CA LYS A 70 22.74 2.59 10.93
C LYS A 70 22.53 1.07 11.00
N PHE A 71 21.29 0.62 11.11
CA PHE A 71 20.91 -0.79 11.16
C PHE A 71 20.27 -1.28 9.85
N ALA A 72 20.21 -0.45 8.81
CA ALA A 72 19.67 -0.85 7.52
C ALA A 72 20.77 -1.32 6.57
N ASP A 73 20.39 -2.11 5.57
CA ASP A 73 21.28 -2.51 4.49
C ASP A 73 21.37 -1.41 3.42
N GLU A 74 20.29 -0.65 3.24
CA GLU A 74 20.21 0.51 2.34
C GLU A 74 19.48 1.69 2.99
N TRP A 75 19.92 2.91 2.68
CA TRP A 75 19.28 4.15 3.10
C TRP A 75 18.91 4.99 1.88
N LEU A 76 17.61 5.29 1.75
CA LEU A 76 17.06 6.19 0.74
C LEU A 76 16.66 7.51 1.42
N HIS A 77 17.15 8.62 0.89
CA HIS A 77 16.99 9.96 1.47
C HIS A 77 16.22 10.92 0.54
N PRO A 78 14.90 10.71 0.36
CA PRO A 78 14.09 11.64 -0.43
C PRO A 78 14.01 13.00 0.27
N HIS A 79 13.68 14.05 -0.50
CA HIS A 79 13.36 15.34 0.11
C HIS A 79 12.11 15.20 1.00
N PRO A 80 12.05 15.83 2.18
CA PRO A 80 10.92 15.71 3.09
C PRO A 80 9.57 15.99 2.40
N GLY A 81 8.61 15.10 2.55
CA GLY A 81 7.26 15.24 1.98
C GLY A 81 7.15 14.85 0.50
N THR A 82 8.22 14.34 -0.11
CA THR A 82 8.22 13.86 -1.50
C THR A 82 8.11 12.33 -1.61
N ASP A 83 7.88 11.65 -0.50
CA ASP A 83 7.77 10.20 -0.36
C ASP A 83 6.73 9.58 -1.31
N ALA A 84 5.61 10.27 -1.54
CA ALA A 84 4.59 9.83 -2.49
C ALA A 84 5.14 9.71 -3.93
N ALA A 85 6.08 10.57 -4.34
CA ALA A 85 6.69 10.46 -5.66
C ALA A 85 7.55 9.19 -5.78
N LEU A 86 8.29 8.84 -4.73
CA LEU A 86 9.05 7.59 -4.65
C LEU A 86 8.10 6.38 -4.67
N ALA A 87 7.04 6.39 -3.86
CA ALA A 87 6.06 5.31 -3.81
C ALA A 87 5.34 5.10 -5.16
N LEU A 88 4.97 6.19 -5.85
CA LEU A 88 4.37 6.12 -7.19
C LEU A 88 5.35 5.57 -8.24
N ALA A 89 6.63 5.93 -8.16
CA ALA A 89 7.66 5.38 -9.04
C ALA A 89 7.88 3.88 -8.79
N MET A 90 7.91 3.44 -7.52
CA MET A 90 7.97 2.02 -7.16
C MET A 90 6.73 1.27 -7.69
N GLY A 91 5.54 1.83 -7.48
CA GLY A 91 4.28 1.28 -7.98
C GLY A 91 4.27 1.16 -9.51
N HIS A 92 4.80 2.16 -10.23
CA HIS A 92 4.95 2.10 -11.69
C HIS A 92 5.77 0.89 -12.13
N VAL A 93 6.94 0.67 -11.53
CA VAL A 93 7.80 -0.47 -11.86
C VAL A 93 7.11 -1.80 -11.51
N LEU A 94 6.46 -1.88 -10.34
CA LEU A 94 5.71 -3.07 -9.93
C LEU A 94 4.60 -3.43 -10.95
N LEU A 95 3.79 -2.45 -11.34
CA LEU A 95 2.72 -2.65 -12.32
C LEU A 95 3.28 -3.01 -13.69
N LYS A 96 4.29 -2.26 -14.16
CA LYS A 96 4.91 -2.48 -15.47
C LYS A 96 5.53 -3.87 -15.55
N GLU A 97 6.36 -4.23 -14.60
CA GLU A 97 7.12 -5.47 -14.68
C GLU A 97 6.30 -6.71 -14.32
N PHE A 98 5.36 -6.63 -13.37
CA PHE A 98 4.69 -7.81 -12.78
C PHE A 98 3.22 -7.98 -13.13
N PHE A 99 2.63 -7.01 -13.85
CA PHE A 99 1.27 -7.12 -14.40
C PHE A 99 1.24 -6.96 -15.92
N VAL A 100 2.15 -6.17 -16.51
CA VAL A 100 2.18 -5.92 -17.96
C VAL A 100 3.22 -6.77 -18.68
N ASP A 101 4.50 -6.65 -18.31
CA ASP A 101 5.60 -7.31 -19.04
C ASP A 101 5.67 -8.81 -18.71
N ARG A 102 5.51 -9.15 -17.43
CA ARG A 102 5.16 -10.50 -16.98
C ARG A 102 3.89 -10.40 -16.16
N SER A 103 3.07 -11.44 -16.22
CA SER A 103 1.91 -11.58 -15.33
C SER A 103 2.30 -12.53 -14.20
N THR A 104 2.41 -12.02 -12.97
CA THR A 104 2.72 -12.82 -11.79
C THR A 104 1.43 -13.37 -11.18
N PRO A 105 1.17 -14.70 -11.25
CA PRO A 105 -0.15 -15.26 -10.90
C PRO A 105 -0.64 -14.88 -9.51
N PHE A 106 0.23 -15.01 -8.49
CA PHE A 106 -0.13 -14.64 -7.12
C PHE A 106 -0.58 -13.18 -7.00
N PHE A 107 0.04 -12.25 -7.72
CA PHE A 107 -0.34 -10.83 -7.67
C PHE A 107 -1.67 -10.57 -8.36
N VAL A 108 -1.89 -11.18 -9.52
CA VAL A 108 -3.15 -11.06 -10.27
C VAL A 108 -4.30 -11.64 -9.47
N ASP A 109 -4.16 -12.87 -8.96
CA ASP A 109 -5.19 -13.53 -8.16
C ASP A 109 -5.55 -12.71 -6.92
N TYR A 110 -4.53 -12.17 -6.23
CA TYR A 110 -4.75 -11.34 -5.05
C TYR A 110 -5.55 -10.07 -5.37
N VAL A 111 -5.13 -9.30 -6.40
CA VAL A 111 -5.81 -8.04 -6.71
C VAL A 111 -7.23 -8.26 -7.25
N THR A 112 -7.45 -9.33 -8.01
CA THR A 112 -8.79 -9.65 -8.52
C THR A 112 -9.74 -10.06 -7.40
N GLN A 113 -9.24 -10.72 -6.35
CA GLN A 113 -10.10 -11.21 -5.27
C GLN A 113 -10.29 -10.22 -4.13
N PHE A 114 -9.27 -9.44 -3.77
CA PHE A 114 -9.24 -8.68 -2.52
C PHE A 114 -9.22 -7.15 -2.71
N THR A 115 -9.33 -6.66 -3.95
CA THR A 115 -9.34 -5.22 -4.22
C THR A 115 -10.52 -4.84 -5.12
N ASP A 116 -10.76 -3.54 -5.25
CA ASP A 116 -11.74 -2.94 -6.16
C ASP A 116 -11.19 -2.72 -7.58
N LEU A 117 -9.94 -3.13 -7.87
CA LEU A 117 -9.34 -3.01 -9.20
C LEU A 117 -10.15 -3.65 -10.35
N PRO A 118 -10.87 -4.77 -10.17
CA PRO A 118 -11.66 -5.33 -11.26
C PRO A 118 -13.02 -4.65 -11.42
N PHE A 119 -13.41 -3.70 -10.56
CA PHE A 119 -14.74 -3.08 -10.61
C PHE A 119 -14.86 -2.06 -11.74
N LEU A 120 -16.02 -2.04 -12.39
CA LEU A 120 -16.30 -1.14 -13.51
C LEU A 120 -16.60 0.29 -13.02
N VAL A 121 -16.03 1.29 -13.69
CA VAL A 121 -16.24 2.71 -13.42
C VAL A 121 -16.94 3.37 -14.61
N THR A 122 -17.96 4.17 -14.35
CA THR A 122 -18.66 4.97 -15.37
C THR A 122 -17.76 6.09 -15.90
N LEU A 123 -17.97 6.51 -17.15
CA LEU A 123 -17.26 7.64 -17.74
C LEU A 123 -18.24 8.78 -18.02
N THR A 124 -17.86 10.01 -17.64
CA THR A 124 -18.66 11.21 -17.89
C THR A 124 -17.93 12.16 -18.84
N GLN A 125 -18.67 12.79 -19.75
CA GLN A 125 -18.07 13.78 -20.65
C GLN A 125 -17.94 15.14 -19.94
N ARG A 126 -16.75 15.73 -20.03
CA ARG A 126 -16.44 17.06 -19.52
C ARG A 126 -15.39 17.71 -20.42
N ASP A 127 -15.65 18.94 -20.87
CA ASP A 127 -14.71 19.74 -21.65
C ASP A 127 -14.13 19.01 -22.89
N GLY A 128 -14.95 18.18 -23.55
CA GLY A 128 -14.54 17.41 -24.74
C GLY A 128 -13.73 16.15 -24.45
N ALA A 129 -13.54 15.76 -23.17
CA ALA A 129 -12.87 14.54 -22.74
C ALA A 129 -13.79 13.67 -21.85
N TYR A 130 -13.40 12.42 -21.65
CA TYR A 130 -14.01 11.54 -20.66
C TYR A 130 -13.23 11.59 -19.34
N VAL A 131 -13.95 11.70 -18.22
CA VAL A 131 -13.37 11.61 -16.87
C VAL A 131 -14.04 10.48 -16.08
N PRO A 132 -13.30 9.77 -15.20
CA PRO A 132 -13.87 8.75 -14.34
C PRO A 132 -15.01 9.30 -13.47
N GLY A 133 -16.13 8.59 -13.45
CA GLY A 133 -17.31 8.87 -12.65
C GLY A 133 -17.38 7.97 -11.41
N LYS A 134 -18.59 7.52 -11.08
CA LYS A 134 -18.82 6.56 -9.99
C LYS A 134 -18.63 5.13 -10.48
N PHE A 135 -18.47 4.16 -9.57
CA PHE A 135 -18.62 2.74 -9.91
C PHE A 135 -19.96 2.48 -10.59
N LEU A 136 -19.95 1.58 -11.57
CA LEU A 136 -21.16 1.03 -12.17
C LEU A 136 -21.82 0.10 -11.16
N ARG A 137 -23.14 0.26 -10.98
CA ARG A 137 -23.91 -0.52 -10.01
C ARG A 137 -24.92 -1.42 -10.72
N ALA A 138 -25.32 -2.49 -10.06
CA ALA A 138 -26.29 -3.43 -10.60
C ALA A 138 -27.63 -2.76 -10.97
N SER A 139 -28.07 -1.73 -10.23
CA SER A 139 -29.28 -0.96 -10.57
C SER A 139 -29.14 -0.14 -11.85
N ASP A 140 -27.93 0.29 -12.21
CA ASP A 140 -27.67 0.98 -13.48
C ASP A 140 -27.85 0.03 -14.69
N LEU A 141 -27.79 -1.29 -14.47
CA LEU A 141 -28.04 -2.36 -15.45
C LEU A 141 -29.45 -2.96 -15.37
N GLN A 142 -30.32 -2.44 -14.49
CA GLN A 142 -31.67 -2.96 -14.24
C GLN A 142 -31.68 -4.42 -13.72
N GLU A 143 -30.62 -4.84 -13.03
CA GLU A 143 -30.58 -6.15 -12.37
C GLU A 143 -31.44 -6.15 -11.09
N ASP A 144 -32.37 -7.10 -10.99
CA ASP A 144 -33.21 -7.30 -9.81
C ASP A 144 -32.50 -8.20 -8.79
N VAL A 145 -31.57 -7.59 -8.05
CA VAL A 145 -30.80 -8.24 -6.98
C VAL A 145 -30.87 -7.43 -5.69
N GLU A 146 -30.76 -8.11 -4.55
CA GLU A 146 -30.72 -7.44 -3.25
C GLU A 146 -29.56 -6.43 -3.20
N GLY A 147 -29.87 -5.19 -2.81
CA GLY A 147 -28.88 -4.12 -2.70
C GLY A 147 -28.35 -3.57 -4.03
N ALA A 148 -29.11 -3.69 -5.13
CA ALA A 148 -28.69 -3.23 -6.46
C ALA A 148 -28.20 -1.77 -6.52
N GLU A 149 -28.70 -0.90 -5.64
CA GLU A 149 -28.31 0.52 -5.53
C GLU A 149 -26.89 0.77 -4.98
N TRP A 150 -26.24 -0.24 -4.40
CA TRP A 150 -24.88 -0.14 -3.84
C TRP A 150 -23.95 -1.29 -4.26
N LYS A 151 -24.48 -2.34 -4.88
CA LYS A 151 -23.68 -3.45 -5.40
C LYS A 151 -22.94 -3.04 -6.68
N THR A 152 -21.61 -3.03 -6.62
CA THR A 152 -20.73 -2.76 -7.76
C THR A 152 -20.68 -3.93 -8.74
N VAL A 153 -20.39 -3.63 -10.00
CA VAL A 153 -20.24 -4.61 -11.08
C VAL A 153 -18.76 -4.84 -11.40
N VAL A 154 -18.40 -6.10 -11.65
CA VAL A 154 -17.08 -6.56 -12.12
C VAL A 154 -17.16 -6.85 -13.62
#